data_AF-A0A3P6QF29-F1
#
_entry.id   AF-A0A3P6QF29-F1
#
_cell.length_a   1.000
_cell.length_b   1.000
_cell.length_c   1.000
_cell.angle_alpha   90.00
_cell.angle_beta   90.00
_cell.angle_gamma   90.00
#
_symmetry.space_group_name_H-M   'P 1'
#
loop_
_entity.id
_entity.type
_entity.pdbx_description
1 polymer ?
#
loop_
_entity_poly.entity_id
_entity_poly.type
_entity_poly.pdbx_seq_one_letter_code
_entity_poly.pdbx_strand_id
1 'polypeptide(L)'
;MYCSAIVFLAISLAVDVDSQTWDSWGEWGAECSVSKKLHYPHSLQSLRKFQTCSGAVSRGRSRVCIPGDDLSFCSGSRLETELCPDCTAEWTEWFIGTECSDTCGLCGRFTRTRECKSPDGCPTPAPTACV
;
A
#
# COMPACT_ATOMS: atom_id res chain seq x y z
N MET A 1 -18.18 -46.68 -56.66
CA MET A 1 -18.11 -45.22 -56.92
C MET A 1 -18.13 -44.54 -55.57
N TYR A 2 -16.96 -44.14 -55.10
CA TYR A 2 -16.75 -43.51 -53.80
C TYR A 2 -17.08 -42.02 -53.91
N CYS A 3 -17.85 -41.49 -52.98
CA CYS A 3 -17.81 -40.06 -52.70
C CYS A 3 -17.95 -39.86 -51.19
N SER A 4 -16.86 -40.12 -50.47
CA SER A 4 -16.69 -39.70 -49.09
C SER A 4 -16.66 -38.17 -49.07
N ALA A 5 -17.73 -37.56 -48.58
CA ALA A 5 -17.76 -36.14 -48.29
C ALA A 5 -16.87 -35.88 -47.06
N ILE A 6 -15.62 -35.46 -47.32
CA ILE A 6 -14.72 -34.94 -46.30
C ILE A 6 -15.30 -33.60 -45.85
N VAL A 7 -15.90 -33.58 -44.66
CA VAL A 7 -16.32 -32.36 -43.97
C VAL A 7 -15.05 -31.64 -43.52
N PHE A 8 -14.65 -30.59 -44.24
CA PHE A 8 -13.58 -29.70 -43.81
C PHE A 8 -14.08 -28.87 -42.63
N LEU A 9 -13.78 -29.31 -41.41
CA LEU A 9 -13.85 -28.47 -40.22
C LEU A 9 -12.79 -27.38 -40.36
N ALA A 10 -13.20 -26.20 -40.81
CA ALA A 10 -12.39 -25.00 -40.75
C ALA A 10 -12.24 -24.59 -39.28
N ILE A 11 -11.15 -25.03 -38.65
CA ILE A 11 -10.73 -24.51 -37.35
C ILE A 11 -10.14 -23.12 -37.64
N SER A 12 -10.95 -22.08 -37.45
CA SER A 12 -10.45 -20.71 -37.41
C SER A 12 -9.57 -20.56 -36.17
N LEU A 13 -8.27 -20.77 -36.32
CA LEU A 13 -7.30 -20.28 -35.35
C LEU A 13 -7.26 -18.77 -35.51
N ALA A 14 -7.94 -18.05 -34.61
CA ALA A 14 -7.62 -16.65 -34.38
C ALA A 14 -6.19 -16.64 -33.82
N VAL A 15 -5.23 -16.31 -34.68
CA VAL A 15 -3.93 -15.87 -34.21
C VAL A 15 -4.21 -14.47 -33.67
N ASP A 16 -4.29 -14.35 -32.35
CA ASP A 16 -4.21 -13.04 -31.71
C ASP A 16 -2.87 -12.46 -32.18
N VAL A 17 -2.91 -11.47 -33.07
CA VAL A 17 -1.74 -10.63 -33.32
C VAL A 17 -1.36 -10.11 -31.94
N ASP A 18 -0.17 -10.49 -31.46
CA ASP A 18 0.36 -10.12 -30.15
C ASP A 18 0.53 -8.59 -30.10
N SER A 19 -0.60 -7.92 -29.93
CA SER A 19 -0.67 -6.49 -29.73
C SER A 19 0.00 -6.20 -28.41
N GLN A 20 0.69 -5.08 -28.36
CA GLN A 20 1.36 -4.68 -27.16
C GLN A 20 0.45 -4.65 -25.93
N THR A 21 1.00 -5.13 -24.82
CA THR A 21 0.31 -5.19 -23.55
C THR A 21 1.20 -4.75 -22.39
N TRP A 22 0.54 -4.22 -21.36
CA TRP A 22 1.17 -4.03 -20.07
C TRP A 22 1.19 -5.35 -19.32
N ASP A 23 2.33 -5.72 -18.74
CA ASP A 23 2.34 -6.73 -17.70
C ASP A 23 1.57 -6.22 -16.47
N SER A 24 1.22 -7.15 -15.59
CA SER A 24 0.71 -6.90 -14.26
C SER A 24 1.55 -5.85 -13.52
N TRP A 25 0.88 -5.06 -12.70
CA TRP A 25 1.56 -4.17 -11.78
C TRP A 25 2.40 -4.99 -10.80
N GLY A 26 3.66 -4.61 -10.65
CA GLY A 26 4.48 -5.11 -9.55
C GLY A 26 3.88 -4.72 -8.19
N GLU A 27 4.35 -5.40 -7.15
CA GLU A 27 3.95 -5.11 -5.78
C GLU A 27 4.24 -3.66 -5.40
N TRP A 28 3.39 -3.11 -4.52
CA TRP A 28 3.65 -1.82 -3.90
C TRP A 28 4.96 -1.88 -3.12
N GLY A 29 5.80 -0.85 -3.26
CA GLY A 29 6.98 -0.68 -2.42
C GLY A 29 6.62 -0.84 -0.94
N ALA A 30 7.32 -1.75 -0.25
CA ALA A 30 7.12 -2.03 1.17
C ALA A 30 7.46 -0.81 2.04
N GLU A 31 8.33 0.06 1.53
CA GLU A 31 8.71 1.31 2.15
C GLU A 31 8.17 2.46 1.32
N CYS A 32 7.59 3.41 2.04
CA CYS A 32 7.20 4.66 1.46
C CYS A 32 8.53 5.44 1.34
N SER A 33 8.83 6.07 0.21
CA SER A 33 10.11 6.76 0.01
C SER A 33 10.03 8.15 0.59
N VAL A 34 10.89 8.48 1.55
CA VAL A 34 11.13 9.87 1.94
C VAL A 34 11.82 10.54 0.75
N SER A 35 11.37 11.72 0.31
CA SER A 35 12.04 12.53 -0.73
C SER A 35 13.40 13.04 -0.24
N LYS A 36 14.37 12.15 0.00
CA LYS A 36 15.78 12.48 0.09
C LYS A 36 16.43 11.98 -1.19
N LYS A 37 17.06 12.91 -1.92
CA LYS A 37 17.89 12.65 -3.10
C LYS A 37 18.71 11.37 -2.90
N LEU A 38 18.59 10.44 -3.85
CA LEU A 38 19.30 9.18 -3.90
C LEU A 38 20.77 9.32 -3.46
N HIS A 39 21.13 8.65 -2.37
CA HIS A 39 22.46 8.11 -2.22
C HIS A 39 22.32 6.63 -1.89
N TYR A 40 22.80 5.81 -2.82
CA TYR A 40 22.76 4.36 -2.75
C TYR A 40 23.67 3.86 -1.62
N PRO A 41 23.24 2.87 -0.83
CA PRO A 41 24.13 1.72 -0.68
C PRO A 41 23.40 0.36 -0.69
N HIS A 42 24.05 -0.60 -1.34
CA HIS A 42 23.83 -2.03 -1.17
C HIS A 42 24.04 -2.41 0.31
N SER A 43 23.04 -2.99 0.97
CA SER A 43 23.25 -3.82 2.17
C SER A 43 22.01 -4.67 2.44
N LEU A 44 22.13 -5.97 2.18
CA LEU A 44 21.16 -7.01 2.52
C LEU A 44 20.97 -7.06 4.05
N GLN A 45 19.74 -6.87 4.55
CA GLN A 45 19.38 -7.31 5.91
C GLN A 45 17.87 -7.51 6.08
N SER A 46 17.53 -8.75 6.47
CA SER A 46 16.37 -9.17 7.27
C SER A 46 14.97 -8.97 6.67
N LEU A 47 14.40 -10.08 6.17
CA LEU A 47 12.95 -10.28 5.98
C LEU A 47 12.20 -10.12 7.31
N ARG A 48 11.94 -8.88 7.75
CA ARG A 48 10.78 -8.59 8.58
C ARG A 48 9.66 -8.19 7.64
N LYS A 49 8.47 -8.73 7.87
CA LYS A 49 7.24 -8.32 7.20
C LYS A 49 6.99 -6.84 7.56
N PHE A 50 7.51 -5.93 6.75
CA PHE A 50 7.37 -4.50 6.95
C PHE A 50 6.02 -4.06 6.38
N GLN A 51 5.07 -3.92 7.30
CA GLN A 51 3.75 -3.38 7.04
C GLN A 51 3.90 -1.86 6.88
N THR A 52 3.74 -1.43 5.63
CA THR A 52 3.25 -0.12 5.14
C THR A 52 3.56 1.15 5.93
N CYS A 53 4.46 1.95 5.36
CA CYS A 53 4.53 3.41 5.50
C CYS A 53 4.82 4.02 6.88
N SER A 54 5.59 3.36 7.73
CA SER A 54 6.07 4.05 8.93
C SER A 54 7.19 5.05 8.55
N GLY A 55 6.85 6.34 8.45
CA GLY A 55 7.82 7.43 8.33
C GLY A 55 8.08 7.98 6.92
N ALA A 56 7.22 7.70 5.94
CA ALA A 56 7.40 8.24 4.60
C ALA A 56 6.12 8.63 3.86
N VAL A 57 6.30 9.49 2.85
CA VAL A 57 5.25 10.35 2.28
C VAL A 57 4.48 9.66 1.15
N SER A 58 5.14 8.82 0.36
CA SER A 58 4.51 8.11 -0.77
C SER A 58 5.15 6.75 -1.03
N ARG A 59 4.40 5.80 -1.57
CA ARG A 59 4.93 4.54 -2.13
C ARG A 59 4.64 4.45 -3.62
N GLY A 60 5.48 3.73 -4.35
CA GLY A 60 5.32 3.52 -5.77
C GLY A 60 5.33 2.04 -6.16
N ARG A 61 4.77 1.76 -7.33
CA ARG A 61 4.89 0.48 -8.02
C ARG A 61 5.17 0.70 -9.50
N SER A 62 5.67 -0.33 -10.16
CA SER A 62 6.01 -0.27 -11.58
C SER A 62 5.49 -1.48 -12.32
N ARG A 63 5.26 -1.31 -13.62
CA ARG A 63 4.92 -2.39 -14.56
C ARG A 63 5.89 -2.37 -15.73
N VAL A 64 5.98 -3.49 -16.45
CA VAL A 64 6.82 -3.59 -17.64
C VAL A 64 5.93 -3.59 -18.87
N CYS A 65 6.34 -2.83 -19.87
CA CYS A 65 5.69 -2.84 -21.17
C CYS A 65 6.27 -3.97 -22.01
N ILE A 66 5.41 -4.83 -22.55
CA ILE A 66 5.79 -5.92 -23.45
C ILE A 66 5.50 -5.43 -24.88
N PRO A 67 6.52 -5.14 -25.72
CA PRO A 67 6.31 -4.67 -27.09
C PRO A 67 5.67 -5.76 -27.95
N GLY A 68 4.76 -5.35 -28.84
CA GLY A 68 4.21 -6.23 -29.88
C GLY A 68 5.17 -6.38 -31.05
N ASP A 69 4.89 -7.35 -31.93
CA ASP A 69 5.71 -7.63 -33.11
C ASP A 69 5.75 -6.47 -34.12
N ASP A 70 4.80 -5.55 -34.02
CA ASP A 70 4.71 -4.30 -34.79
C ASP A 70 5.59 -3.17 -34.25
N LEU A 71 6.42 -3.45 -33.21
CA LEU A 71 7.26 -2.48 -32.50
C LEU A 71 6.47 -1.32 -31.86
N SER A 72 5.19 -1.54 -31.58
CA SER A 72 4.37 -0.57 -30.83
C SER A 72 4.93 -0.36 -29.40
N PHE A 73 4.68 0.83 -28.82
CA PHE A 73 5.06 1.20 -27.43
C PHE A 73 3.85 1.51 -26.53
N CYS A 74 3.87 0.99 -25.29
CA CYS A 74 2.68 1.03 -24.44
C CYS A 74 2.35 2.48 -24.11
N SER A 75 1.08 2.83 -24.24
CA SER A 75 0.60 4.15 -23.84
C SER A 75 0.37 4.21 -22.32
N GLY A 76 0.77 5.33 -21.72
CA GLY A 76 0.60 5.62 -20.29
C GLY A 76 1.85 5.43 -19.43
N SER A 77 1.68 5.62 -18.12
CA SER A 77 2.79 5.61 -17.17
C SER A 77 3.25 4.19 -16.83
N ARG A 78 4.58 4.01 -16.78
CA ARG A 78 5.26 2.81 -16.24
C ARG A 78 5.22 2.78 -14.71
N LEU A 79 5.09 3.95 -14.09
CA LEU A 79 5.15 4.16 -12.65
C LEU A 79 3.79 4.63 -12.13
N GLU A 80 3.42 4.13 -10.97
CA GLU A 80 2.28 4.60 -10.19
C GLU A 80 2.77 4.93 -8.79
N THR A 81 2.21 5.98 -8.18
CA THR A 81 2.60 6.45 -6.87
C THR A 81 1.35 6.85 -6.10
N GLU A 82 1.29 6.47 -4.84
CA GLU A 82 0.22 6.87 -3.92
C GLU A 82 0.78 7.45 -2.64
N LEU A 83 0.02 8.36 -2.04
CA LEU A 83 0.35 8.95 -0.75
C LEU A 83 0.07 7.97 0.37
N CYS A 84 0.91 8.07 1.38
CA CYS A 84 0.83 7.23 2.54
C CYS A 84 -0.10 7.85 3.57
N PRO A 85 -0.82 7.03 4.35
CA PRO A 85 -1.55 7.55 5.49
C PRO A 85 -0.56 8.21 6.46
N ASP A 86 -0.92 9.39 6.96
CA ASP A 86 -0.17 10.02 8.04
C ASP A 86 -0.32 9.16 9.29
N CYS A 87 0.78 8.59 9.76
CA CYS A 87 0.81 7.72 10.94
C CYS A 87 1.24 8.47 12.20
N THR A 88 1.06 9.79 12.24
CA THR A 88 1.25 10.58 13.46
C THR A 88 0.28 10.10 14.53
N ALA A 89 0.82 9.66 15.67
CA ALA A 89 0.03 9.21 16.79
C ALA A 89 -0.58 10.40 17.51
N GLU A 90 -1.84 10.29 17.89
CA GLU A 90 -2.58 11.34 18.57
C GLU A 90 -3.17 10.85 19.89
N TRP A 91 -3.34 11.79 20.81
CA TRP A 91 -4.06 11.54 22.05
C TRP A 91 -5.56 11.48 21.79
N THR A 92 -6.22 10.44 22.29
CA THR A 92 -7.68 10.43 22.33
C THR A 92 -8.20 11.50 23.29
N GLU A 93 -9.50 11.76 23.19
CA GLU A 93 -10.23 12.53 24.18
C GLU A 93 -10.03 11.96 25.60
N TRP A 94 -10.08 12.86 26.57
CA TRP A 94 -10.00 12.50 27.98
C TRP A 94 -11.26 11.74 28.39
N PHE A 95 -11.07 10.52 28.88
CA PHE A 95 -12.11 9.74 29.52
C PHE A 95 -12.07 9.95 31.04
N ILE A 96 -13.22 10.22 31.65
CA ILE A 96 -13.33 10.35 33.11
C ILE A 96 -13.53 8.95 33.68
N GLY A 97 -12.52 8.44 34.39
CA GLY A 97 -12.50 7.07 34.89
C GLY A 97 -13.26 6.88 36.21
N THR A 98 -13.42 7.94 37.00
CA THR A 98 -14.17 7.90 38.27
C THR A 98 -14.94 9.19 38.47
N GLU A 99 -16.15 9.10 39.03
CA GLU A 99 -16.83 10.27 39.57
C GLU A 99 -16.00 10.89 40.71
N CYS A 100 -16.26 12.16 41.00
CA CYS A 100 -15.57 12.87 42.08
C CYS A 100 -15.82 12.14 43.40
N SER A 101 -14.75 11.84 44.15
CA SER A 101 -14.83 11.11 45.42
C SER A 101 -15.66 11.79 46.50
N ASP A 102 -15.85 13.11 46.39
CA ASP A 102 -16.64 13.93 47.31
C ASP A 102 -17.82 14.58 46.61
N THR A 103 -18.96 14.61 47.29
CA THR A 103 -20.18 15.33 46.87
C THR A 103 -20.30 16.72 47.50
N CYS A 104 -19.49 17.02 48.52
CA CYS A 104 -19.37 18.34 49.15
C CYS A 104 -17.95 18.59 49.66
N GLY A 105 -17.43 19.81 49.48
CA GLY A 105 -16.05 20.19 49.82
C GLY A 105 -15.10 20.27 48.61
N LEU A 106 -13.96 20.97 48.76
CA LEU A 106 -12.99 21.25 47.68
C LEU A 106 -11.88 20.19 47.54
N CYS A 107 -12.01 19.04 48.21
CA CYS A 107 -10.95 18.03 48.32
C CYS A 107 -11.13 16.81 47.41
N GLY A 108 -12.26 16.75 46.68
CA GLY A 108 -12.60 15.62 45.83
C GLY A 108 -11.58 15.42 44.72
N ARG A 109 -11.25 14.16 44.46
CA ARG A 109 -10.35 13.76 43.37
C ARG A 109 -11.13 12.94 42.35
N PHE A 110 -10.77 13.11 41.09
CA PHE A 110 -11.22 12.25 40.00
C PHE A 110 -10.03 11.90 39.11
N THR A 111 -10.10 10.74 38.49
CA THR A 111 -9.07 10.29 37.55
C THR A 111 -9.58 10.47 36.13
N ARG A 112 -8.70 10.94 35.25
CA ARG A 112 -8.94 10.97 33.80
C ARG A 112 -7.85 10.22 33.08
N THR A 113 -8.23 9.46 32.08
CA THR A 113 -7.35 8.62 31.25
C THR A 113 -7.50 9.02 29.79
N ARG A 114 -6.43 8.92 29.03
CA ARG A 114 -6.43 9.06 27.57
C ARG A 114 -5.52 8.00 26.98
N GLU A 115 -5.78 7.60 25.76
CA GLU A 115 -4.99 6.61 25.03
C GLU A 115 -4.22 7.29 23.91
N CYS A 116 -3.00 6.82 23.65
CA CYS A 116 -2.24 7.23 22.47
C CYS A 116 -2.61 6.26 21.34
N LYS A 117 -3.16 6.77 20.23
CA LYS A 117 -3.60 5.95 19.09
C LYS A 117 -3.01 6.45 17.79
N SER A 118 -2.65 5.51 16.91
CA SER A 118 -2.35 5.79 15.52
C SER A 118 -3.63 5.72 14.68
N PRO A 119 -3.72 6.43 13.56
CA PRO A 119 -4.83 6.32 12.60
C PRO A 119 -5.01 4.89 12.05
N ASP A 120 -6.20 4.62 11.50
CA ASP A 120 -6.51 3.31 10.92
C ASP A 120 -5.54 2.97 9.77
N GLY A 121 -5.03 1.74 9.78
CA GLY A 121 -4.04 1.27 8.82
C GLY A 121 -2.58 1.55 9.20
N CYS A 122 -2.33 2.22 10.32
CA CYS A 122 -1.00 2.45 10.86
C CYS A 122 -0.62 1.44 11.96
N PRO A 123 0.68 1.21 12.20
CA PRO A 123 1.13 0.38 13.31
C PRO A 123 0.78 1.01 14.66
N THR A 124 0.76 0.18 15.70
CA THR A 124 0.54 0.61 17.09
C THR A 124 1.60 1.66 17.48
N PRO A 125 1.22 2.77 18.11
CA PRO A 125 2.15 3.85 18.40
C PRO A 125 3.21 3.39 19.42
N ALA A 126 4.44 3.89 19.25
CA ALA A 126 5.49 3.68 20.24
C ALA A 126 5.14 4.39 21.57
N PRO A 127 5.66 3.94 22.73
CA PRO A 127 5.35 4.55 24.03
C PRO A 127 5.70 6.05 24.13
N THR A 128 6.62 6.50 23.29
CA THR A 128 7.09 7.90 23.20
C THR A 128 6.51 8.64 21.99
N ALA A 129 5.53 8.07 21.27
CA ALA A 129 4.96 8.71 20.09
C ALA A 129 4.04 9.88 20.46
N CYS A 130 3.32 9.75 21.57
CA CYS A 130 2.55 10.83 22.17
C CYS A 130 3.28 11.31 23.43
N VAL A 131 4.09 12.37 23.33
CA VAL A 131 4.76 13.04 24.47
C VAL A 131 4.16 14.42 24.65
#